data_AF-A0A9X1QNE8-F1
#
_entry.id   AF-A0A9X1QNE8-F1
#
_cell.length_a   1.000
_cell.length_b   1.000
_cell.length_c   1.000
_cell.angle_alpha   90.00
_cell.angle_beta   90.00
_cell.angle_gamma   90.00
#
_symmetry.space_group_name_H-M   'P 1'
#
loop_
_entity.id
_entity.type
_entity.pdbx_description
1 polymer ?
#
loop_
_entity_poly.entity_id
_entity_poly.type
_entity_poly.pdbx_seq_one_letter_code
_entity_poly.pdbx_strand_id
1 'polypeptide(L)'
;MIGPTEIRRTQKILGQPYDDETIEELYQEINEELGDYFDEVHLQLMEKWWKEHPEVRHGMQTPECTMETWPKAREIAIEWAREEYINGPLREYYAKHPEPFGGEEDDRWVPEDDEEDTNDPDNWAREERDHPF
;
A
#
# COMPACT_ATOMS: atom_id res chain seq x y z
N MET A 1 1.73 -2.16 -3.78
CA MET A 1 0.61 -1.27 -4.15
C MET A 1 0.37 -0.36 -2.97
N ILE A 2 0.27 0.94 -3.22
CA ILE A 2 0.01 1.95 -2.19
C ILE A 2 -1.47 1.84 -1.85
N GLY A 3 -1.80 1.60 -0.58
CA GLY A 3 -3.17 1.40 -0.14
C GLY A 3 -3.78 2.64 0.52
N PRO A 4 -5.12 2.76 0.58
CA PRO A 4 -5.80 3.86 1.27
C PRO A 4 -5.34 4.05 2.72
N THR A 5 -5.06 2.95 3.44
CA THR A 5 -4.53 3.00 4.82
C THR A 5 -3.16 3.66 4.91
N GLU A 6 -2.28 3.41 3.94
CA GLU A 6 -0.94 4.00 3.88
C GLU A 6 -1.02 5.51 3.58
N ILE A 7 -1.89 5.89 2.64
CA ILE A 7 -2.18 7.30 2.30
C ILE A 7 -2.73 8.01 3.54
N ARG A 8 -3.75 7.44 4.20
CA ARG A 8 -4.37 8.01 5.40
C ARG A 8 -3.36 8.26 6.51
N ARG A 9 -2.50 7.28 6.79
CA ARG A 9 -1.46 7.41 7.82
C ARG A 9 -0.50 8.56 7.48
N THR A 10 -0.14 8.68 6.20
CA THR A 10 0.75 9.74 5.71
C THR A 10 0.10 11.11 5.86
N GLN A 11 -1.13 11.29 5.37
CA GLN A 11 -1.91 12.52 5.51
C GLN A 11 -2.04 12.95 6.98
N LYS A 12 -2.32 12.00 7.88
CA LYS A 12 -2.39 12.25 9.33
C LYS A 12 -1.06 12.78 9.89
N ILE A 13 0.08 12.18 9.54
CA ILE A 13 1.41 12.64 9.99
C ILE A 13 1.70 14.05 9.46
N LEU A 14 1.33 14.29 8.19
CA LEU A 14 1.55 15.58 7.53
C LEU A 14 0.58 16.68 8.01
N GLY A 15 -0.41 16.35 8.86
CA GLY A 15 -1.44 17.29 9.30
C GLY A 15 -2.37 17.74 8.17
N GLN A 16 -2.49 16.93 7.11
CA GLN A 16 -3.35 17.17 5.94
C GLN A 16 -4.71 16.46 6.10
N PRO A 17 -5.74 16.80 5.30
CA PRO A 17 -7.04 16.15 5.39
C PRO A 17 -6.94 14.63 5.16
N TYR A 18 -7.63 13.84 5.99
CA TYR A 18 -7.53 12.38 6.02
C TYR A 18 -8.89 11.66 6.17
N ASP A 19 -9.98 12.37 5.93
CA ASP A 19 -11.34 11.82 5.86
C ASP A 19 -11.50 10.85 4.67
N ASP A 20 -12.56 10.05 4.67
CA ASP A 20 -12.75 8.99 3.68
C ASP A 20 -12.85 9.52 2.24
N GLU A 21 -13.47 10.68 2.02
CA GLU A 21 -13.63 11.28 0.69
C GLU A 21 -12.27 11.74 0.15
N THR A 22 -11.51 12.50 0.94
CA THR A 22 -10.15 12.93 0.54
C THR A 22 -9.23 11.74 0.23
N ILE A 23 -9.28 10.69 1.06
CA ILE A 23 -8.40 9.52 0.87
C ILE A 23 -8.78 8.72 -0.38
N GLU A 24 -10.07 8.62 -0.71
CA GLU A 24 -10.52 7.96 -1.93
C GLU A 24 -10.08 8.75 -3.17
N GLU A 25 -10.21 10.08 -3.16
CA GLU A 25 -9.75 10.95 -4.26
C GLU A 25 -8.24 10.81 -4.50
N LEU A 26 -7.43 10.92 -3.45
CA LEU A 26 -5.98 10.75 -3.54
C LEU A 26 -5.58 9.33 -3.97
N TYR A 27 -6.32 8.31 -3.53
CA TYR A 27 -6.07 6.94 -3.95
C TYR A 27 -6.33 6.75 -5.46
N GLN A 28 -7.37 7.39 -6.00
CA GLN A 28 -7.64 7.37 -7.44
C GLN A 28 -6.55 8.10 -8.23
N GLU A 29 -6.17 9.31 -7.80
CA GLU A 29 -5.09 10.09 -8.39
C GLU A 29 -3.77 9.29 -8.45
N ILE A 30 -3.37 8.68 -7.33
CA ILE A 30 -2.15 7.86 -7.26
C ILE A 30 -2.22 6.65 -8.20
N ASN A 31 -3.39 6.03 -8.38
CA ASN A 31 -3.52 4.89 -9.29
C ASN A 31 -3.46 5.30 -10.77
N GLU A 32 -3.97 6.48 -11.12
CA GLU A 32 -3.84 7.04 -12.46
C GLU A 32 -2.36 7.32 -12.77
N GLU A 33 -1.66 8.03 -11.89
CA GLU A 33 -0.24 8.34 -12.02
C GLU A 33 0.65 7.09 -12.03
N LEU A 34 0.27 6.06 -11.27
CA LEU A 34 0.97 4.77 -11.30
C LEU A 34 0.88 4.09 -12.67
N GLY A 35 -0.20 4.33 -13.42
CA GLY A 35 -0.33 3.89 -14.81
C GLY A 35 0.69 4.57 -15.72
N ASP A 36 0.83 5.90 -15.58
CA ASP A 36 1.77 6.69 -16.36
C ASP A 36 3.23 6.34 -16.04
N TYR A 37 3.57 6.16 -14.76
CA TYR A 37 4.89 5.67 -14.34
C TYR A 37 5.19 4.27 -14.86
N PHE A 38 4.18 3.39 -14.84
CA PHE A 38 4.35 2.06 -15.39
C PHE A 38 4.69 2.11 -16.88
N ASP A 39 3.94 2.87 -17.66
CA ASP A 39 4.14 2.98 -19.10
C ASP A 39 5.51 3.59 -19.43
N GLU A 40 5.91 4.65 -18.71
CA GLU A 40 7.23 5.27 -18.88
C GLU A 40 8.36 4.26 -18.63
N VAL A 41 8.35 3.60 -17.47
CA VAL A 41 9.41 2.64 -17.11
C VAL A 41 9.40 1.45 -18.06
N HIS A 42 8.21 0.95 -18.42
CA HIS A 42 8.09 -0.19 -19.31
C HIS A 42 8.69 0.11 -20.69
N LEU A 43 8.44 1.30 -21.25
CA LEU A 43 9.05 1.73 -22.50
C LEU A 43 10.59 1.79 -22.40
N GLN A 44 11.13 2.36 -21.32
CA GLN A 44 12.58 2.44 -21.10
C GLN A 44 13.22 1.04 -20.98
N LEU A 45 12.55 0.12 -20.27
CA LEU A 45 13.02 -1.26 -20.12
C LEU A 45 12.95 -2.04 -21.43
N MET A 46 11.90 -1.84 -22.25
CA MET A 46 11.80 -2.43 -23.58
C MET A 46 12.92 -1.94 -24.50
N GLU A 47 13.22 -0.63 -24.49
CA GLU A 47 14.31 -0.07 -25.29
C GLU A 47 15.66 -0.66 -24.88
N LYS A 48 15.90 -0.82 -23.58
CA LYS A 48 17.11 -1.46 -23.06
C LYS A 48 17.18 -2.93 -23.50
N TRP A 49 16.08 -3.66 -23.38
CA TRP A 49 16.00 -5.07 -23.77
C TRP A 49 16.31 -5.26 -25.25
N TRP A 50 15.78 -4.43 -26.16
CA TRP A 50 16.11 -4.52 -27.59
C TRP A 50 17.58 -4.23 -27.91
N LYS A 51 18.27 -3.41 -27.11
CA LYS A 51 19.72 -3.21 -27.25
C LYS A 51 20.52 -4.45 -26.84
N GLU A 52 20.00 -5.24 -25.90
CA GLU A 52 20.60 -6.49 -25.41
C GLU A 52 20.25 -7.68 -26.32
N HIS A 53 19.16 -7.59 -27.09
CA HIS A 53 18.66 -8.61 -28.01
C HIS A 53 18.59 -8.12 -29.47
N PRO A 54 19.74 -7.81 -30.11
CA PRO A 54 19.77 -7.27 -31.47
C PRO A 54 19.26 -8.27 -32.54
N GLU A 55 19.17 -9.56 -32.21
CA GLU A 55 18.56 -10.59 -33.05
C GLU A 55 17.04 -10.43 -33.21
N VAL A 56 16.41 -9.72 -32.28
CA VAL A 56 14.97 -9.43 -32.31
C VAL A 56 14.76 -8.12 -33.05
N ARG A 57 13.79 -8.11 -33.97
CA ARG A 57 13.44 -6.88 -34.71
C ARG A 57 12.96 -5.80 -33.74
N HIS A 58 13.65 -4.67 -33.71
CA HIS A 58 13.29 -3.51 -32.90
C HIS A 58 11.82 -3.10 -33.13
N GLY A 59 11.10 -2.80 -32.05
CA GLY A 59 9.67 -2.47 -32.08
C GLY A 59 8.74 -3.68 -32.07
N MET A 60 9.27 -4.92 -32.14
CA MET A 60 8.47 -6.12 -31.94
C MET A 60 8.39 -6.44 -30.45
N GLN A 61 7.18 -6.39 -29.89
CA GLN A 61 6.93 -6.84 -28.53
C GLN A 61 6.78 -8.35 -28.53
N THR A 62 7.78 -9.06 -27.99
CA THR A 62 7.74 -10.51 -27.83
C THR A 62 7.22 -10.89 -26.44
N PRO A 63 6.71 -12.12 -26.25
CA PRO A 63 6.34 -12.61 -24.92
C PRO A 63 7.51 -12.56 -23.93
N GLU A 64 8.73 -12.88 -24.37
CA GLU A 64 9.94 -12.86 -23.53
C GLU A 64 10.25 -11.46 -23.03
N CYS A 65 10.26 -10.47 -23.95
CA CYS A 65 10.43 -9.06 -23.63
C CYS A 65 9.40 -8.65 -22.55
N THR A 66 8.12 -8.92 -22.80
CA THR A 66 7.03 -8.56 -21.86
C THR A 66 7.18 -9.26 -20.50
N MET A 67 7.51 -10.55 -20.46
CA MET A 67 7.68 -11.29 -19.21
C MET A 67 8.85 -10.75 -18.37
N GLU A 68 9.89 -10.22 -19.00
CA GLU A 68 11.04 -9.66 -18.29
C GLU A 68 10.88 -8.20 -17.88
N THR A 69 10.22 -7.38 -18.72
CA THR A 69 10.11 -5.94 -18.50
C THR A 69 8.89 -5.56 -17.68
N TRP A 70 7.75 -6.22 -17.88
CA TRP A 70 6.48 -5.84 -17.24
C TRP A 70 6.51 -5.94 -15.70
N PRO A 71 6.96 -7.05 -15.08
CA PRO A 71 7.00 -7.13 -13.62
C PRO A 71 7.95 -6.09 -13.00
N LYS A 72 9.12 -5.87 -13.63
CA LYS A 72 10.11 -4.88 -13.19
C LYS A 72 9.58 -3.46 -13.31
N ALA A 73 8.91 -3.14 -14.43
CA ALA A 73 8.30 -1.83 -14.62
C ALA A 73 7.28 -1.55 -13.52
N ARG A 74 6.45 -2.54 -13.16
CA ARG A 74 5.48 -2.42 -12.09
C ARG A 74 6.12 -2.18 -10.72
N GLU A 75 7.19 -2.89 -10.40
CA GLU A 75 7.91 -2.70 -9.14
C GLU A 75 8.49 -1.28 -9.05
N ILE A 76 9.18 -0.84 -10.10
CA ILE A 76 9.80 0.49 -10.16
C ILE A 76 8.75 1.60 -10.12
N ALA A 77 7.65 1.47 -10.87
CA ALA A 77 6.56 2.45 -10.86
C ALA A 77 5.92 2.60 -9.47
N ILE A 78 5.73 1.48 -8.75
CA ILE A 78 5.25 1.51 -7.36
C ILE A 78 6.25 2.24 -6.45
N GLU A 79 7.55 2.01 -6.63
CA GLU A 79 8.59 2.70 -5.85
C GLU A 79 8.60 4.21 -6.13
N TRP A 80 8.46 4.62 -7.39
CA TRP A 80 8.39 6.03 -7.78
C TRP A 80 7.16 6.72 -7.19
N ALA A 81 5.98 6.13 -7.34
CA ALA A 81 4.76 6.64 -6.70
C ALA A 81 4.91 6.70 -5.18
N ARG A 82 5.51 5.69 -4.54
CA ARG A 82 5.70 5.70 -3.09
C ARG A 82 6.68 6.79 -2.67
N GLU A 83 7.72 7.04 -3.46
CA GLU A 83 8.65 8.14 -3.18
C GLU A 83 7.97 9.50 -3.28
N GLU A 84 7.13 9.72 -4.29
CA GLU A 84 6.49 11.01 -4.50
C GLU A 84 5.37 11.30 -3.50
N TYR A 85 4.49 10.32 -3.25
CA TYR A 85 3.28 10.55 -2.46
C TYR A 85 3.44 10.22 -0.98
N ILE A 86 4.44 9.41 -0.61
CA ILE A 86 4.61 8.92 0.76
C ILE A 86 5.97 9.34 1.33
N ASN A 87 7.07 8.78 0.81
CA ASN A 87 8.38 8.93 1.45
C ASN A 87 8.95 10.34 1.33
N GLY A 88 8.82 10.99 0.17
CA GLY A 88 9.29 12.33 -0.11
C GLY A 88 8.63 13.36 0.83
N PRO A 89 7.29 13.44 0.86
CA PRO A 89 6.56 14.30 1.78
C PRO A 89 6.93 14.07 3.25
N LEU A 90 7.02 12.80 3.68
CA LEU A 90 7.43 12.47 5.05
C LEU A 90 8.87 12.90 5.34
N ARG A 91 9.80 12.69 4.40
CA ARG A 91 11.20 13.11 4.53
C ARG A 91 11.31 14.63 4.68
N GLU A 92 10.56 15.38 3.88
CA GLU A 92 10.48 16.84 4.01
C GLU A 92 9.89 17.28 5.34
N TYR A 93 8.83 16.61 5.79
CA TYR A 93 8.21 16.87 7.08
C TYR A 93 9.21 16.67 8.23
N TYR A 94 9.88 15.52 8.28
CA TYR A 94 10.86 15.22 9.33
C TYR A 94 12.12 16.08 9.25
N ALA A 95 12.54 16.52 8.05
CA ALA A 95 13.61 17.49 7.92
C ALA A 95 13.27 18.84 8.56
N LYS A 96 11.98 19.22 8.58
CA LYS A 96 11.46 20.45 9.20
C LYS A 96 11.13 20.26 10.69
N HIS A 97 10.92 19.02 11.13
CA HIS A 97 10.57 18.65 12.52
C HIS A 97 11.57 17.62 13.07
N PRO A 98 12.81 18.02 13.35
CA PRO A 98 13.89 17.11 13.76
C PRO A 98 13.78 16.60 15.21
N GLU A 99 12.78 17.04 15.98
CA GLU A 99 12.57 16.56 17.34
C GLU A 99 12.00 15.13 17.33
N PRO A 100 12.48 14.24 18.22
CA PRO A 100 12.07 12.86 18.24
C PRO A 100 10.61 12.74 18.71
N PHE A 101 9.93 11.67 18.28
CA PHE A 101 8.81 11.11 19.02
C PHE A 101 9.22 10.99 20.51
N GLY A 102 8.78 11.95 21.32
CA GLY A 102 9.30 12.15 22.67
C GLY A 102 8.33 13.00 23.47
N GLY A 103 7.22 12.39 23.88
CA GLY A 103 6.42 12.88 24.99
C GLY A 103 5.05 13.42 24.64
N GLU A 104 4.19 12.56 24.12
CA GLU A 104 2.86 12.37 24.71
C GLU A 104 2.47 10.94 24.37
N GLU A 105 2.28 10.13 25.42
CA GLU A 105 1.56 8.87 25.34
C GLU A 105 0.13 9.20 24.91
N ASP A 106 -0.07 9.44 23.62
CA ASP A 106 -1.41 9.57 23.07
C ASP A 106 -1.98 8.16 23.04
N ASP A 107 -3.01 7.97 23.85
CA ASP A 107 -3.65 6.72 24.21
C ASP A 107 -3.55 5.68 23.11
N ARG A 108 -2.75 4.63 23.37
CA ARG A 108 -2.85 3.38 22.63
C ARG A 108 -4.31 2.96 22.71
N TRP A 109 -5.04 3.21 21.63
CA TRP A 109 -6.26 2.51 21.33
C TRP A 109 -5.92 1.03 21.42
N VAL A 110 -6.31 0.43 22.54
CA VAL A 110 -6.40 -1.01 22.69
C VAL A 110 -7.61 -1.36 21.83
N PRO A 111 -7.50 -2.23 20.83
CA PRO A 111 -8.70 -2.88 20.33
C PRO A 111 -9.40 -3.42 21.57
N GLU A 112 -10.63 -2.99 21.85
CA GLU A 112 -11.47 -3.79 22.73
C GLU A 112 -11.52 -5.16 22.03
N ASP A 113 -10.77 -6.10 22.59
CA ASP A 113 -10.97 -7.53 22.34
C ASP A 113 -12.39 -7.81 22.85
N ASP A 114 -13.38 -7.50 22.01
CA ASP A 114 -14.67 -8.17 21.95
C ASP A 114 -14.46 -9.59 21.36
N GLU A 115 -13.36 -10.26 21.77
CA GLU A 115 -13.32 -11.71 21.77
C GLU A 115 -14.18 -12.15 22.94
N GLU A 116 -15.49 -12.21 22.66
CA GLU A 116 -16.39 -13.18 23.27
C GLU A 116 -15.64 -14.51 23.34
N ASP A 117 -15.18 -14.85 24.54
CA ASP A 117 -14.58 -16.12 24.93
C ASP A 117 -15.64 -17.23 24.74
N THR A 118 -15.81 -17.64 23.49
CA THR A 118 -16.70 -18.72 23.05
C THR A 118 -15.99 -20.07 23.11
N ASN A 119 -14.84 -20.14 23.77
CA ASN A 119 -14.04 -21.35 23.93
C ASN A 119 -13.75 -21.67 25.40
N ASP A 120 -14.72 -21.38 26.29
CA ASP A 120 -14.83 -22.08 27.57
C ASP A 120 -15.44 -23.49 27.33
N PRO A 121 -14.64 -24.57 27.40
CA PRO A 121 -15.13 -25.93 27.20
C PRO A 121 -16.07 -26.41 28.32
N ASP A 122 -16.25 -25.65 29.41
CA ASP A 122 -17.18 -25.99 30.50
C ASP A 122 -18.61 -25.47 30.29
N ASN A 123 -18.89 -24.74 29.20
CA ASN A 123 -20.24 -24.23 28.92
C ASN A 123 -21.20 -25.26 28.28
N TRP A 124 -20.74 -26.47 27.95
CA TRP A 124 -21.57 -27.53 27.34
C TRP A 124 -22.30 -28.42 28.37
N ALA A 125 -22.07 -28.22 29.67
CA ALA A 125 -22.57 -29.12 30.71
C ALA A 125 -23.81 -28.60 31.47
N ARG A 126 -24.46 -27.51 31.03
CA ARG A 126 -25.54 -26.86 31.80
C ARG A 126 -26.91 -26.71 31.14
N GLU A 127 -27.12 -27.17 29.90
CA GLU A 127 -28.41 -27.01 29.20
C GLU A 127 -29.15 -28.33 28.85
N GLU A 128 -28.99 -29.41 29.62
CA GLU A 128 -29.87 -30.60 29.48
C GLU A 128 -30.49 -31.08 30.80
N ARG A 129 -30.98 -30.15 31.62
CA ARG A 129 -31.92 -30.47 32.71
C ARG A 129 -32.95 -29.36 32.87
N ASP A 130 -33.96 -29.35 32.01
CA ASP A 130 -35.35 -29.08 32.40
C ASP A 130 -36.26 -29.02 31.16
N HIS A 131 -36.63 -30.19 30.64
CA HIS A 131 -37.85 -30.35 29.84
C HIS A 131 -38.57 -31.63 30.26
N PRO A 132 -39.65 -31.55 31.06
CA PRO A 132 -40.48 -32.70 31.38
C PRO A 132 -41.41 -33.04 30.20
N PHE A 133 -41.44 -34.32 29.83
CA PHE A 133 -42.59 -34.96 29.18
C PHE A 133 -43.42 -35.69 30.23
#